data_AF-A0A2D5XDM0-F1
#
_entry.id   AF-A0A2D5XDM0-F1
#
_cell.length_a   1.000
_cell.length_b   1.000
_cell.length_c   1.000
_cell.angle_alpha   90.00
_cell.angle_beta   90.00
_cell.angle_gamma   90.00
#
_symmetry.space_group_name_H-M   'P 1'
#
loop_
_entity.id
_entity.type
_entity.pdbx_description
1 polymer ?
#
loop_
_entity_poly.entity_id
_entity_poly.type
_entity_poly.pdbx_seq_one_letter_code
_entity_poly.pdbx_strand_id
1 'polypeptide(L)'
;MLKNKKSKIFTVVLVVGFIMAATLLLFVINNKSLKSKDFILGSKQGQILKTYQISQKTLFYIDQSAKYSAHQTIYDLAQNGGCNNDDKYLGYNIWRFDEKAQCVPDTAPAKNNFLKIFSVNLDKFLSKYPSIKIPLKNYNLDFKDNNLLGIAINPLKILIGKKGDKAIQIGNYSIKPSFKVDLQDYDFSDYDKLRKKAEELVRICEDENQLEKCVNEKKSIFNDKELGFELDDKCETE
;
A
#
# COMPACT_ATOMS: atom_id res chain seq x y z
N MET A 1 47.92 -78.28 11.99
CA MET A 1 47.17 -77.03 12.23
C MET A 1 47.91 -75.83 11.59
N LEU A 2 47.76 -75.63 10.28
CA LEU A 2 48.19 -74.40 9.58
C LEU A 2 46.93 -73.70 9.06
N LYS A 3 46.00 -73.38 9.96
CA LYS A 3 44.72 -72.74 9.62
C LYS A 3 44.91 -71.22 9.57
N ASN A 4 44.59 -70.64 8.43
CA ASN A 4 44.18 -69.25 8.22
C ASN A 4 45.22 -68.10 8.30
N LYS A 5 46.51 -68.33 7.98
CA LYS A 5 47.42 -67.19 7.75
C LYS A 5 47.12 -66.42 6.44
N LYS A 6 46.63 -67.09 5.39
CA LYS A 6 46.29 -66.45 4.09
C LYS A 6 45.07 -65.51 4.18
N SER A 7 44.10 -65.81 5.05
CA SER A 7 42.92 -64.97 5.28
C SER A 7 43.26 -63.62 5.90
N LYS A 8 44.27 -63.56 6.78
CA LYS A 8 44.69 -62.31 7.42
C LYS A 8 45.34 -61.35 6.43
N ILE A 9 46.14 -61.87 5.50
CA ILE A 9 46.77 -61.09 4.43
C ILE A 9 45.71 -60.46 3.52
N PHE A 10 44.70 -61.23 3.12
CA PHE A 10 43.60 -60.73 2.30
C PHE A 10 42.82 -59.59 3.00
N THR A 11 42.55 -59.75 4.29
CA THR A 11 41.82 -58.73 5.08
C THR A 11 42.59 -57.42 5.15
N VAL A 12 43.91 -57.48 5.35
CA VAL A 12 44.76 -56.28 5.41
C VAL A 12 44.79 -55.55 4.07
N VAL A 13 44.95 -56.28 2.95
CA VAL A 13 44.94 -55.69 1.61
C VAL A 13 43.60 -55.02 1.29
N LEU A 14 42.49 -55.64 1.70
CA LEU A 14 41.14 -55.08 1.48
C LEU A 14 40.94 -53.78 2.27
N VAL A 15 41.35 -53.73 3.54
CA VAL A 15 41.26 -52.52 4.37
C VAL A 15 42.10 -51.38 3.79
N VAL A 16 43.35 -51.67 3.38
CA VAL A 16 44.23 -50.66 2.76
C VAL A 16 43.64 -50.15 1.44
N GLY A 17 43.11 -51.06 0.61
CA GLY A 17 42.43 -50.69 -0.64
C GLY A 17 41.21 -49.81 -0.41
N PHE A 18 40.41 -50.11 0.61
CA PHE A 18 39.23 -49.31 0.96
C PHE A 18 39.61 -47.91 1.47
N ILE A 19 40.62 -47.80 2.34
CA ILE A 19 41.13 -46.51 2.82
C ILE A 19 41.64 -45.67 1.65
N MET A 20 42.38 -46.27 0.72
CA MET A 20 42.93 -45.58 -0.45
C MET A 20 41.82 -45.11 -1.41
N ALA A 21 40.78 -45.92 -1.60
CA ALA A 21 39.61 -45.54 -2.38
C ALA A 21 38.81 -44.39 -1.72
N ALA A 22 38.62 -44.45 -0.39
CA ALA A 22 37.92 -43.43 0.37
C ALA A 22 38.67 -42.09 0.37
N THR A 23 40.00 -42.10 0.51
CA THR A 23 40.82 -40.88 0.44
C THR A 23 40.82 -40.26 -0.95
N LEU A 24 40.90 -41.08 -2.02
CA LEU A 24 40.76 -40.60 -3.39
C LEU A 24 39.37 -39.97 -3.64
N LEU A 25 38.31 -40.59 -3.13
CA LEU A 25 36.95 -40.08 -3.26
C LEU A 25 36.77 -38.75 -2.52
N LEU A 26 37.29 -38.63 -1.29
CA LEU A 26 37.30 -37.36 -0.54
C LEU A 26 38.14 -36.29 -1.24
N PHE A 27 39.28 -36.67 -1.83
CA PHE A 27 40.11 -35.75 -2.61
C PHE A 27 39.38 -35.24 -3.87
N VAL A 28 38.64 -36.11 -4.57
CA VAL A 28 37.81 -35.72 -5.72
C VAL A 28 36.67 -34.81 -5.30
N ILE A 29 36.00 -35.07 -4.17
CA ILE A 29 34.93 -34.20 -3.64
C ILE A 29 35.49 -32.82 -3.26
N ASN A 30 36.62 -32.78 -2.54
CA ASN A 30 37.26 -31.53 -2.13
C ASN A 30 37.77 -30.73 -3.33
N ASN A 31 38.29 -31.38 -4.37
CA ASN A 31 38.79 -30.68 -5.55
C ASN A 31 37.70 -30.29 -6.56
N LYS A 32 36.61 -31.05 -6.67
CA LYS A 32 35.46 -30.67 -7.53
C LYS A 32 34.65 -29.51 -6.95
N SER A 33 34.74 -29.26 -5.64
CA SER A 33 34.07 -28.15 -4.95
C SER A 33 34.50 -26.75 -5.45
N LEU A 34 35.65 -26.60 -6.12
CA LEU A 34 36.27 -25.28 -6.32
C LEU A 34 36.10 -24.63 -7.71
N LYS A 35 35.48 -25.25 -8.72
CA LYS A 35 35.51 -24.66 -10.09
C LYS A 35 34.25 -24.75 -10.98
N SER A 36 33.05 -25.01 -10.48
CA SER A 36 31.83 -24.70 -11.26
C SER A 36 31.23 -23.36 -10.83
N LYS A 37 32.00 -22.27 -10.95
CA LYS A 37 31.54 -20.93 -10.55
C LYS A 37 30.42 -20.37 -11.44
N ASP A 38 30.15 -20.95 -12.61
CA ASP A 38 29.32 -20.27 -13.62
C ASP A 38 28.02 -20.98 -14.04
N PHE A 39 27.75 -22.19 -13.53
CA PHE A 39 26.49 -22.87 -13.84
C PHE A 39 25.97 -23.67 -12.65
N ILE A 40 25.36 -22.98 -11.69
CA ILE A 40 24.52 -23.65 -10.70
C ILE A 40 23.26 -24.11 -11.45
N LEU A 41 23.16 -25.42 -11.70
CA LEU A 41 21.92 -26.04 -12.17
C LEU A 41 20.78 -25.57 -11.25
N GLY A 42 19.70 -25.05 -11.81
CA GLY A 42 18.59 -24.50 -11.02
C GLY A 42 18.66 -22.99 -10.74
N SER A 43 19.75 -22.30 -11.10
CA SER A 43 19.88 -20.85 -10.87
C SER A 43 18.79 -20.01 -11.54
N LYS A 44 18.36 -20.39 -12.76
CA LYS A 44 17.26 -19.72 -13.46
C LYS A 44 15.93 -19.91 -12.72
N GLN A 45 15.64 -21.14 -12.30
CA GLN A 45 14.45 -21.50 -11.54
C GLN A 45 14.42 -20.74 -10.20
N GLY A 46 15.55 -20.68 -9.50
CA GLY A 46 15.70 -19.91 -8.26
C GLY A 46 15.47 -18.41 -8.47
N GLN A 47 15.91 -17.83 -9.59
CA GLN A 47 15.64 -16.43 -9.91
C GLN A 47 14.15 -16.17 -10.18
N ILE A 48 13.47 -17.07 -10.90
CA ILE A 48 12.02 -16.98 -11.11
C ILE A 48 11.28 -17.00 -9.77
N LEU A 49 11.63 -17.95 -8.89
CA LEU A 49 11.03 -18.06 -7.55
C LEU A 49 11.28 -16.79 -6.71
N LYS A 50 12.50 -16.26 -6.75
CA LYS A 50 12.85 -15.00 -6.07
C LYS A 50 12.03 -13.83 -6.62
N THR A 51 11.90 -13.71 -7.93
CA THR A 51 11.10 -12.65 -8.57
C THR A 51 9.62 -12.77 -8.17
N TYR A 52 9.08 -14.00 -8.10
CA TYR A 52 7.73 -14.23 -7.58
C TYR A 52 7.57 -13.75 -6.14
N GLN A 53 8.51 -14.07 -5.25
CA GLN A 53 8.48 -13.60 -3.86
C GLN A 53 8.54 -12.07 -3.77
N ILE A 54 9.38 -11.42 -4.58
CA ILE A 54 9.45 -9.96 -4.66
C ILE A 54 8.10 -9.40 -5.10
N SER A 55 7.48 -10.01 -6.13
CA SER A 55 6.17 -9.62 -6.62
C SER A 55 5.11 -9.67 -5.53
N GLN A 56 5.04 -10.75 -4.76
CA GLN A 56 4.07 -10.91 -3.67
C GLN A 56 4.29 -9.86 -2.57
N LYS A 57 5.54 -9.62 -2.17
CA LYS A 57 5.86 -8.56 -1.21
C LYS A 57 5.48 -7.18 -1.72
N THR A 58 5.67 -6.92 -3.01
CA THR A 58 5.26 -5.65 -3.63
C THR A 58 3.75 -5.49 -3.66
N LEU A 59 2.99 -6.53 -4.04
CA LEU A 59 1.54 -6.47 -4.04
C LEU A 59 1.00 -6.21 -2.63
N PHE A 60 1.52 -6.93 -1.63
CA PHE A 60 1.18 -6.67 -0.22
C PHE A 60 1.50 -5.23 0.20
N TYR A 61 2.66 -4.70 -0.19
CA TYR A 61 3.03 -3.31 0.12
C TYR A 61 2.07 -2.31 -0.54
N ILE A 62 1.65 -2.56 -1.78
CA ILE A 62 0.67 -1.71 -2.48
C ILE A 62 -0.67 -1.73 -1.74
N ASP A 63 -1.15 -2.90 -1.33
CA ASP A 63 -2.42 -3.02 -0.59
C ASP A 63 -2.38 -2.27 0.75
N GLN A 64 -1.29 -2.42 1.51
CA GLN A 64 -1.11 -1.69 2.76
C GLN A 64 -0.98 -0.19 2.53
N SER A 65 -0.22 0.22 1.51
CA SER A 65 -0.07 1.63 1.13
C SER A 65 -1.41 2.24 0.77
N ALA A 66 -2.24 1.53 0.02
CA ALA A 66 -3.60 1.97 -0.33
C ALA A 66 -4.46 2.14 0.94
N LYS A 67 -4.43 1.17 1.87
CA LYS A 67 -5.17 1.27 3.13
C LYS A 67 -4.77 2.51 3.94
N TYR A 68 -3.48 2.71 4.18
CA TYR A 68 -3.01 3.89 4.92
C TYR A 68 -3.30 5.21 4.20
N SER A 69 -3.20 5.21 2.86
CA SER A 69 -3.55 6.38 2.06
C SER A 69 -5.02 6.74 2.20
N ALA A 70 -5.92 5.74 2.24
CA ALA A 70 -7.34 5.99 2.43
C ALA A 70 -7.63 6.62 3.79
N HIS A 71 -7.06 6.09 4.88
CA HIS A 71 -7.24 6.68 6.20
C HIS A 71 -6.68 8.10 6.29
N GLN A 72 -5.49 8.35 5.75
CA GLN A 72 -4.93 9.70 5.68
C GLN A 72 -5.82 10.64 4.87
N THR A 73 -6.36 10.16 3.75
CA THR A 73 -7.25 10.96 2.91
C THR A 73 -8.59 11.26 3.58
N ILE A 74 -9.17 10.32 4.33
CA ILE A 74 -10.37 10.58 5.15
C ILE A 74 -10.08 11.72 6.13
N TYR A 75 -8.96 11.63 6.85
CA TYR A 75 -8.53 12.66 7.78
C TYR A 75 -8.33 14.01 7.09
N ASP A 76 -7.56 14.05 6.01
CA ASP A 76 -7.28 15.27 5.25
C ASP A 76 -8.57 15.89 4.67
N LEU A 77 -9.50 15.06 4.20
CA LEU A 77 -10.77 15.50 3.64
C LEU A 77 -11.70 16.06 4.74
N ALA A 78 -11.76 15.41 5.89
CA ALA A 78 -12.54 15.86 7.05
C ALA A 78 -12.02 17.18 7.61
N GLN A 79 -10.69 17.30 7.78
CA GLN A 79 -10.03 18.56 8.17
C GLN A 79 -10.32 19.70 7.20
N ASN A 80 -10.61 19.37 5.94
CA ASN A 80 -10.97 20.33 4.91
C ASN A 80 -12.47 20.46 4.65
N GLY A 81 -13.32 19.91 5.53
CA GLY A 81 -14.77 20.01 5.42
C GLY A 81 -15.33 19.40 4.12
N GLY A 82 -14.71 18.35 3.58
CA GLY A 82 -15.16 17.70 2.34
C GLY A 82 -14.67 18.38 1.06
N CYS A 83 -13.92 19.48 1.18
CA CYS A 83 -13.48 20.29 0.05
C CYS A 83 -11.98 20.19 -0.21
N ASN A 84 -11.59 20.66 -1.39
CA ASN A 84 -10.17 20.89 -1.69
C ASN A 84 -9.71 22.22 -1.09
N ASN A 85 -8.41 22.31 -0.80
CA ASN A 85 -7.74 23.42 -0.09
C ASN A 85 -7.76 24.79 -0.78
N ASP A 86 -8.55 25.00 -1.82
CA ASP A 86 -8.38 26.12 -2.73
C ASP A 86 -9.05 27.42 -2.20
N ASP A 87 -10.03 27.32 -1.30
CA ASP A 87 -10.78 28.46 -0.73
C ASP A 87 -10.77 28.45 0.81
N LYS A 88 -9.71 29.04 1.40
CA LYS A 88 -9.56 29.18 2.85
C LYS A 88 -9.83 30.60 3.34
N TYR A 89 -10.54 30.71 4.46
CA TYR A 89 -10.69 31.92 5.25
C TYR A 89 -10.28 31.64 6.68
N LEU A 90 -9.31 32.42 7.18
CA LEU A 90 -8.70 32.23 8.50
C LEU A 90 -8.20 30.78 8.73
N GLY A 91 -7.74 30.11 7.67
CA GLY A 91 -7.24 28.73 7.72
C GLY A 91 -8.30 27.65 7.52
N TYR A 92 -9.58 27.99 7.53
CA TYR A 92 -10.71 27.06 7.37
C TYR A 92 -11.31 27.13 5.97
N ASN A 93 -11.77 25.99 5.42
CA ASN A 93 -12.51 26.01 4.16
C ASN A 93 -13.93 26.52 4.40
N ILE A 94 -14.37 27.48 3.60
CA ILE A 94 -15.72 28.04 3.72
C ILE A 94 -16.67 27.20 2.89
N TRP A 95 -17.74 26.71 3.52
CA TRP A 95 -18.90 26.19 2.81
C TRP A 95 -19.74 27.35 2.29
N ARG A 96 -19.96 27.38 0.97
CA ARG A 96 -20.89 28.32 0.35
C ARG A 96 -22.02 27.54 -0.30
N PHE A 97 -23.21 28.10 -0.24
CA PHE A 97 -24.43 27.47 -0.75
C PHE A 97 -24.97 28.17 -2.01
N ASP A 98 -24.21 29.11 -2.57
CA ASP A 98 -24.53 29.80 -3.82
C ASP A 98 -24.01 29.04 -5.06
N GLU A 99 -24.52 29.37 -6.25
CA GLU A 99 -24.11 28.73 -7.51
C GLU A 99 -22.62 28.95 -7.88
N LYS A 100 -21.95 29.90 -7.21
CA LYS A 100 -20.54 30.24 -7.42
C LYS A 100 -19.64 29.63 -6.33
N ALA A 101 -20.20 28.80 -5.46
CA ALA A 101 -19.47 28.12 -4.41
C ALA A 101 -18.44 27.17 -5.01
N GLN A 102 -17.16 27.40 -4.72
CA GLN A 102 -16.11 26.44 -5.09
C GLN A 102 -16.13 25.20 -4.19
N CYS A 103 -16.73 25.33 -3.00
CA CYS A 103 -16.83 24.30 -1.98
C CYS A 103 -18.30 24.12 -1.57
N VAL A 104 -18.92 23.08 -2.13
CA VAL A 104 -20.20 22.55 -1.69
C VAL A 104 -19.95 21.13 -1.18
N PRO A 105 -20.05 20.89 0.14
CA PRO A 105 -19.77 19.60 0.76
C PRO A 105 -20.92 18.63 0.49
N ASP A 106 -20.94 18.06 -0.71
CA ASP A 106 -21.91 17.03 -1.09
C ASP A 106 -21.21 15.69 -1.26
N THR A 107 -21.97 14.60 -1.21
CA THR A 107 -21.44 13.23 -1.42
C THR A 107 -20.56 13.14 -2.67
N ALA A 108 -21.02 13.66 -3.80
CA ALA A 108 -20.32 13.53 -5.07
C ALA A 108 -19.03 14.38 -5.16
N PRO A 109 -19.04 15.69 -4.87
CA PRO A 109 -17.83 16.50 -4.70
C PRO A 109 -16.84 15.92 -3.70
N ALA A 110 -17.29 15.47 -2.52
CA ALA A 110 -16.42 14.89 -1.50
C ALA A 110 -15.73 13.61 -2.01
N LYS A 111 -16.46 12.71 -2.68
CA LYS A 111 -15.86 11.53 -3.34
C LYS A 111 -14.82 11.92 -4.38
N ASN A 112 -15.11 12.92 -5.20
CA ASN A 112 -14.15 13.39 -6.21
C ASN A 112 -12.89 14.00 -5.58
N ASN A 113 -13.04 14.76 -4.51
CA ASN A 113 -11.93 15.34 -3.75
C ASN A 113 -11.11 14.25 -3.05
N PHE A 114 -11.77 13.26 -2.47
CA PHE A 114 -11.13 12.07 -1.92
C PHE A 114 -10.23 11.40 -2.96
N LEU A 115 -10.71 11.12 -4.18
CA LEU A 115 -9.90 10.44 -5.20
C LEU A 115 -8.65 11.24 -5.58
N LYS A 116 -8.77 12.58 -5.66
CA LYS A 116 -7.64 13.48 -5.94
C LYS A 116 -6.59 13.41 -4.83
N ILE A 117 -7.01 13.58 -3.57
CA ILE A 117 -6.11 13.57 -2.40
C ILE A 117 -5.50 12.17 -2.21
N PHE A 118 -6.31 11.12 -2.36
CA PHE A 118 -5.88 9.72 -2.26
C PHE A 118 -4.77 9.39 -3.25
N SER A 119 -4.89 9.80 -4.52
CA SER A 119 -3.83 9.55 -5.50
C SER A 119 -2.50 10.17 -5.08
N VAL A 120 -2.54 11.36 -4.48
CA VAL A 120 -1.33 12.06 -3.99
C VAL A 120 -0.75 11.31 -2.78
N ASN A 121 -1.59 10.90 -1.82
CA ASN A 121 -1.14 10.16 -0.64
C ASN A 121 -0.59 8.78 -1.01
N LEU A 122 -1.23 8.07 -1.93
CA LEU A 122 -0.74 6.78 -2.43
C LEU A 122 0.64 6.91 -3.06
N ASP A 123 0.87 7.90 -3.93
CA ASP A 123 2.16 8.12 -4.56
C ASP A 123 3.28 8.41 -3.53
N LYS A 124 2.97 9.11 -2.43
CA LYS A 124 3.92 9.32 -1.32
C LYS A 124 4.35 8.01 -0.67
N PHE A 125 3.44 7.05 -0.48
CA PHE A 125 3.80 5.74 0.08
C PHE A 125 4.51 4.84 -0.94
N LEU A 126 4.03 4.80 -2.18
CA LEU A 126 4.62 3.96 -3.23
C LEU A 126 6.05 4.35 -3.58
N SER A 127 6.38 5.65 -3.54
CA SER A 127 7.73 6.16 -3.82
C SER A 127 8.78 5.73 -2.77
N LYS A 128 8.36 5.35 -1.56
CA LYS A 128 9.25 4.92 -0.47
C LYS A 128 9.62 3.43 -0.52
N TYR A 129 9.03 2.64 -1.42
CA TYR A 129 9.29 1.20 -1.47
C TYR A 129 10.72 0.89 -1.97
N PRO A 130 11.58 0.24 -1.18
CA PRO A 130 13.01 0.15 -1.50
C PRO A 130 13.35 -0.97 -2.51
N SER A 131 12.50 -1.99 -2.63
CA SER A 131 12.88 -3.21 -3.39
C SER A 131 12.82 -3.00 -4.89
N ILE A 132 11.76 -2.34 -5.39
CA ILE A 132 11.56 -2.04 -6.81
C ILE A 132 10.85 -0.69 -6.96
N LYS A 133 11.12 0.01 -8.06
CA LYS A 133 10.45 1.26 -8.39
C LYS A 133 9.02 0.97 -8.86
N ILE A 134 8.04 1.39 -8.06
CA ILE A 134 6.62 1.30 -8.42
C ILE A 134 6.24 2.56 -9.25
N PRO A 135 5.57 2.41 -10.40
CA PRO A 135 5.07 3.55 -11.16
C PRO A 135 4.08 4.39 -10.34
N LEU A 136 4.31 5.70 -10.28
CA LEU A 136 3.40 6.67 -9.67
C LEU A 136 2.29 7.04 -10.67
N LYS A 137 1.15 7.54 -10.17
CA LYS A 137 -0.02 7.92 -11.00
C LYS A 137 -0.47 6.82 -11.96
N ASN A 138 -0.37 5.57 -11.52
CA ASN A 138 -0.58 4.39 -12.37
C ASN A 138 -1.83 3.60 -11.99
N TYR A 139 -2.83 4.21 -11.36
CA TYR A 139 -4.05 3.52 -10.97
C TYR A 139 -5.27 4.28 -11.49
N ASN A 140 -6.18 3.53 -12.10
CA ASN A 140 -7.56 3.99 -12.28
C ASN A 140 -8.30 3.72 -10.97
N LEU A 141 -8.90 4.76 -10.39
CA LEU A 141 -9.54 4.71 -9.09
C LEU A 141 -11.05 4.86 -9.28
N ASP A 142 -11.83 4.05 -8.57
CA ASP A 142 -13.28 4.09 -8.63
C ASP A 142 -13.90 3.67 -7.29
N PHE A 143 -15.14 4.09 -7.07
CA PHE A 143 -15.95 3.66 -5.92
C PHE A 143 -16.93 2.58 -6.36
N LYS A 144 -16.96 1.48 -5.60
CA LYS A 144 -18.01 0.48 -5.72
C LYS A 144 -18.58 0.19 -4.35
N ASP A 145 -19.86 0.53 -4.17
CA ASP A 145 -20.53 0.54 -2.88
C ASP A 145 -19.79 1.50 -1.91
N ASN A 146 -19.34 1.02 -0.75
CA ASN A 146 -18.47 1.77 0.18
C ASN A 146 -16.98 1.40 0.08
N ASN A 147 -16.55 0.80 -1.03
CA ASN A 147 -15.17 0.38 -1.23
C ASN A 147 -14.48 1.23 -2.29
N LEU A 148 -13.22 1.59 -2.02
CA LEU A 148 -12.33 2.16 -3.02
C LEU A 148 -11.63 1.03 -3.77
N LEU A 149 -11.76 1.05 -5.10
CA LEU A 149 -11.07 0.13 -6.01
C LEU A 149 -9.95 0.88 -6.73
N GLY A 150 -8.77 0.27 -6.80
CA GLY A 150 -7.67 0.76 -7.61
C GLY A 150 -7.16 -0.32 -8.53
N ILE A 151 -7.16 -0.07 -9.84
CA ILE A 151 -6.66 -1.01 -10.86
C ILE A 151 -5.51 -0.34 -11.60
N ALA A 152 -4.35 -1.01 -11.67
CA ALA A 152 -3.21 -0.46 -12.35
C ALA A 152 -3.49 -0.21 -13.84
N ILE A 153 -3.15 0.98 -14.33
CA ILE A 153 -3.26 1.36 -15.75
C ILE A 153 -2.26 0.54 -16.56
N ASN A 154 -0.98 0.61 -16.16
CA ASN A 154 0.10 -0.17 -16.76
C ASN A 154 0.56 -1.29 -15.83
N PRO A 155 0.90 -2.48 -16.36
CA PRO A 155 1.52 -3.55 -15.59
C PRO A 155 2.86 -3.12 -14.98
N LEU A 156 3.11 -3.55 -13.75
CA LEU A 156 4.41 -3.45 -13.09
C LEU A 156 5.33 -4.56 -13.62
N LYS A 157 6.48 -4.15 -14.15
CA LYS A 157 7.50 -5.05 -14.71
C LYS A 157 8.64 -5.24 -13.70
N ILE A 158 8.91 -6.49 -13.36
CA ILE A 158 10.00 -6.91 -12.46
C ILE A 158 11.03 -7.68 -13.29
N LEU A 159 12.27 -7.23 -13.28
CA LEU A 159 13.36 -7.89 -14.00
C LEU A 159 13.68 -9.25 -13.35
N ILE A 160 13.78 -10.30 -14.16
CA ILE A 160 14.29 -11.62 -13.75
C ILE A 160 15.78 -11.64 -14.09
N GLY A 161 16.65 -11.67 -13.08
CA GLY A 161 18.10 -11.60 -13.27
C GLY A 161 18.86 -11.08 -12.05
N LYS A 162 20.20 -11.11 -12.12
CA LYS A 162 21.06 -10.40 -11.16
C LYS A 162 21.19 -8.92 -11.57
N LYS A 163 21.09 -8.00 -10.60
CA LYS A 163 21.55 -6.61 -10.75
C LYS A 163 23.05 -6.54 -10.46
N GLY A 164 23.83 -5.88 -11.32
CA GLY A 164 25.30 -5.67 -11.18
C GLY A 164 26.04 -5.68 -12.53
N ASP A 165 27.37 -5.55 -12.50
CA ASP A 165 28.23 -5.36 -13.70
C ASP A 165 28.20 -6.51 -14.73
N LYS A 166 27.64 -7.66 -14.36
CA LYS A 166 27.35 -8.80 -15.26
C LYS A 166 25.88 -9.19 -15.20
N ALA A 167 24.98 -8.21 -15.30
CA ALA A 167 23.55 -8.43 -15.28
C ALA A 167 23.12 -9.29 -16.48
N ILE A 168 22.91 -10.59 -16.24
CA ILE A 168 22.20 -11.45 -17.19
C ILE A 168 20.71 -11.23 -16.94
N GLN A 169 20.08 -10.42 -17.78
CA GLN A 169 18.62 -10.33 -17.83
C GLN A 169 18.10 -11.61 -18.49
N ILE A 170 17.33 -12.39 -17.74
CA ILE A 170 16.70 -13.61 -18.24
C ILE A 170 15.33 -13.29 -18.86
N GLY A 171 14.63 -12.29 -18.30
CA GLY A 171 13.32 -11.90 -18.78
C GLY A 171 12.65 -10.87 -17.88
N ASN A 172 11.34 -10.68 -18.08
CA ASN A 172 10.50 -9.78 -17.32
C ASN A 172 9.32 -10.55 -16.74
N TYR A 173 9.06 -10.37 -15.45
CA TYR A 173 7.83 -10.80 -14.79
C TYR A 173 6.88 -9.60 -14.72
N SER A 174 5.70 -9.74 -15.33
CA SER A 174 4.73 -8.65 -15.41
C SER A 174 3.52 -8.99 -14.56
N ILE A 175 3.14 -8.08 -13.68
CA ILE A 175 1.90 -8.17 -12.89
C ILE A 175 1.08 -6.91 -13.09
N LYS A 176 -0.24 -7.01 -12.98
CA LYS A 176 -1.14 -5.85 -13.01
C LYS A 176 -1.77 -5.69 -11.63
N PRO A 177 -1.15 -4.90 -10.73
CA PRO A 177 -1.65 -4.74 -9.36
C PRO A 177 -3.08 -4.19 -9.35
N SER A 178 -3.85 -4.64 -8.37
CA SER A 178 -5.14 -4.07 -8.03
C SER A 178 -5.35 -4.19 -6.54
N PHE A 179 -6.01 -3.21 -5.94
CA PHE A 179 -6.35 -3.22 -4.52
C PHE A 179 -7.83 -2.87 -4.32
N LYS A 180 -8.35 -3.29 -3.17
CA LYS A 180 -9.65 -2.91 -2.64
C LYS A 180 -9.46 -2.42 -1.21
N VAL A 181 -9.89 -1.21 -0.93
CA VAL A 181 -9.89 -0.66 0.43
C VAL A 181 -11.33 -0.53 0.90
N ASP A 182 -11.62 -1.17 2.02
CA ASP A 182 -12.87 -0.98 2.74
C ASP A 182 -12.75 0.28 3.59
N LEU A 183 -13.64 1.25 3.35
CA LEU A 183 -13.67 2.51 4.10
C LEU A 183 -14.41 2.38 5.44
N GLN A 184 -14.86 1.17 5.79
CA GLN A 184 -15.53 0.86 7.04
C GLN A 184 -16.74 1.76 7.25
N ASP A 185 -16.74 2.52 8.35
CA ASP A 185 -17.85 3.35 8.82
C ASP A 185 -17.84 4.75 8.21
N TYR A 186 -16.90 5.08 7.32
CA TYR A 186 -16.89 6.38 6.67
C TYR A 186 -17.98 6.45 5.60
N ASP A 187 -18.96 7.33 5.82
CA ASP A 187 -20.07 7.57 4.90
C ASP A 187 -20.00 8.98 4.31
N PHE A 188 -19.77 9.07 3.00
CA PHE A 188 -19.77 10.35 2.31
C PHE A 188 -21.12 11.09 2.37
N SER A 189 -22.22 10.39 2.66
CA SER A 189 -23.55 11.00 2.85
C SER A 189 -23.63 11.89 4.09
N ASP A 190 -22.68 11.77 5.01
CA ASP A 190 -22.56 12.64 6.17
C ASP A 190 -22.35 14.10 5.77
N TYR A 191 -21.68 14.36 4.64
CA TYR A 191 -21.56 15.71 4.10
C TYR A 191 -22.92 16.29 3.68
N ASP A 192 -23.79 15.49 3.06
CA ASP A 192 -25.13 15.97 2.68
C ASP A 192 -25.98 16.29 3.93
N LYS A 193 -25.84 15.50 4.99
CA LYS A 193 -26.53 15.72 6.27
C LYS A 193 -26.04 17.00 6.95
N LEU A 194 -24.72 17.15 7.07
CA LEU A 194 -24.09 18.33 7.67
C LEU A 194 -24.40 19.60 6.87
N ARG A 195 -24.38 19.53 5.53
CA ARG A 195 -24.77 20.63 4.67
C ARG A 195 -26.19 21.11 4.98
N LYS A 196 -27.16 20.20 5.03
CA LYS A 196 -28.57 20.56 5.29
C LYS A 196 -28.74 21.28 6.63
N LYS A 197 -28.03 20.84 7.68
CA LYS A 197 -28.04 21.51 8.98
C LYS A 197 -27.36 22.88 8.92
N ALA A 198 -26.26 23.01 8.18
CA ALA A 198 -25.61 24.30 7.97
C ALA A 198 -26.52 25.29 7.22
N GLU A 199 -27.20 24.84 6.17
CA GLU A 199 -28.20 25.64 5.45
C GLU A 199 -29.38 26.03 6.34
N GLU A 200 -29.86 25.10 7.18
CA GLU A 200 -30.90 25.37 8.17
C GLU A 200 -30.46 26.46 9.17
N LEU A 201 -29.24 26.38 9.69
CA LEU A 201 -28.68 27.39 10.59
C LEU A 201 -28.59 28.76 9.92
N VAL A 202 -28.09 28.81 8.68
CA VAL A 202 -28.00 30.05 7.91
C VAL A 202 -29.37 30.67 7.75
N ARG A 203 -30.39 29.89 7.35
CA ARG A 203 -31.77 30.37 7.20
C ARG A 203 -32.36 30.88 8.51
N ILE A 204 -32.08 30.22 9.64
CA ILE A 204 -32.57 30.65 10.96
C ILE A 204 -31.96 32.00 11.36
N CYS A 205 -30.70 32.25 10.98
CA CYS A 205 -29.96 33.44 11.41
C CYS A 205 -29.85 34.55 10.35
N GLU A 206 -30.45 34.38 9.16
CA GLU A 206 -30.33 35.32 8.04
C GLU A 206 -30.90 36.71 8.36
N ASP A 207 -32.04 36.76 9.07
CA ASP A 207 -32.74 38.00 9.43
C ASP A 207 -32.32 38.57 10.80
N GLU A 208 -31.36 37.94 11.49
CA GLU A 208 -30.96 38.34 12.84
C GLU A 208 -29.88 39.44 12.82
N ASN A 209 -30.14 40.54 13.53
CA ASN A 209 -29.18 41.66 13.63
C ASN A 209 -27.85 41.27 14.33
N GLN A 210 -27.85 40.19 15.11
CA GLN A 210 -26.68 39.69 15.85
C GLN A 210 -26.33 38.26 15.39
N LEU A 211 -25.81 38.14 14.16
CA LEU A 211 -25.48 36.86 13.51
C LEU A 211 -24.64 35.91 14.40
N GLU A 212 -23.56 36.42 14.99
CA GLU A 212 -22.67 35.61 15.84
C GLU A 212 -23.41 35.05 17.07
N LYS A 213 -24.26 35.86 17.70
CA LYS A 213 -25.08 35.43 18.83
C LYS A 213 -26.07 34.35 18.40
N CYS A 214 -26.76 34.55 17.28
CA CYS A 214 -27.70 33.57 16.74
C CYS A 214 -27.01 32.23 16.45
N VAL A 215 -25.87 32.25 15.76
CA VAL A 215 -25.09 31.04 15.46
C VAL A 215 -24.69 30.31 16.74
N ASN A 216 -24.17 31.02 17.75
CA ASN A 216 -23.76 30.42 19.01
C ASN A 216 -24.92 29.81 19.81
N GLU A 217 -26.10 30.43 19.79
CA GLU A 217 -27.29 29.91 20.47
C GLU A 217 -27.93 28.72 19.73
N LYS A 218 -27.81 28.69 18.39
CA LYS A 218 -28.49 27.71 17.53
C LYS A 218 -27.58 26.60 17.03
N LYS A 219 -26.25 26.66 17.22
CA LYS A 219 -25.32 25.60 16.77
C LYS A 219 -25.63 24.22 17.35
N SER A 220 -26.37 24.13 18.46
CA SER A 220 -26.82 22.86 19.05
C SER A 220 -27.65 22.00 18.11
N ILE A 221 -28.17 22.53 16.98
CA ILE A 221 -28.82 21.73 15.93
C ILE A 221 -27.91 20.64 15.33
N PHE A 222 -26.58 20.76 15.49
CA PHE A 222 -25.61 19.76 15.06
C PHE A 222 -25.39 18.64 16.10
N ASN A 223 -25.83 18.82 17.35
CA ASN A 223 -25.78 17.78 18.40
C ASN A 223 -26.96 16.79 18.29
N ASP A 224 -27.33 16.48 17.05
CA ASP A 224 -28.47 15.64 16.73
C ASP A 224 -28.07 14.16 16.84
N LYS A 225 -28.63 13.48 17.84
CA LYS A 225 -28.37 12.04 18.08
C LYS A 225 -28.74 11.18 16.87
N GLU A 226 -29.67 11.63 16.02
CA GLU A 226 -30.04 10.89 14.80
C GLU A 226 -28.93 10.96 13.74
N LEU A 227 -28.12 12.01 13.75
CA LEU A 227 -27.01 12.17 12.83
C LEU A 227 -25.71 11.53 13.32
N GLY A 228 -25.61 11.25 14.63
CA GLY A 228 -24.39 10.70 15.23
C GLY A 228 -23.23 11.68 15.30
N PHE A 229 -23.48 12.98 15.10
CA PHE A 229 -22.49 14.05 15.26
C PHE A 229 -22.65 14.72 16.62
N GLU A 230 -21.52 15.15 17.16
CA GLU A 230 -21.44 16.03 18.32
C GLU A 230 -20.49 17.17 17.94
N LEU A 231 -20.92 18.41 18.15
CA LEU A 231 -20.03 19.56 18.06
C LEU A 231 -19.05 19.48 19.21
N ASP A 232 -17.77 19.40 18.88
CA ASP A 232 -16.73 19.62 19.86
C ASP A 232 -16.52 21.14 20.05
N ASP A 233 -16.83 21.64 21.25
CA ASP A 233 -16.57 23.03 21.63
C ASP A 233 -15.06 23.30 21.82
N LYS A 234 -14.23 22.25 21.84
CA LYS A 234 -12.78 22.32 21.94
C LYS A 234 -12.16 21.87 20.62
N CYS A 235 -12.17 22.74 19.62
CA CYS A 235 -11.21 22.64 18.53
C CYS A 235 -9.81 22.95 19.08
N GLU A 236 -9.20 22.01 19.81
CA GLU A 236 -7.77 22.09 20.12
C GLU A 236 -7.03 21.94 18.79
N THR A 237 -6.54 23.07 18.27
CA THR A 237 -5.60 23.07 17.16
C THR A 237 -4.31 22.43 17.65
N GLU A 238 -4.03 21.19 17.24
CA GLU A 238 -2.70 20.58 17.36
C GLU A 238 -1.63 21.39 16.63
#